data_AF-A0A0D0P6X1-F1
#
_entry.id   AF-A0A0D0P6X1-F1
#
_cell.length_a   1.000
_cell.length_b   1.000
_cell.length_c   1.000
_cell.angle_alpha   90.00
_cell.angle_beta   90.00
_cell.angle_gamma   90.00
#
_symmetry.space_group_name_H-M   'P 1'
#
loop_
_entity.id
_entity.type
_entity.pdbx_description
1 polymer ?
#
loop_
_entity_poly.entity_id
_entity_poly.type
_entity_poly.pdbx_seq_one_letter_code
_entity_poly.pdbx_strand_id
1 'polypeptide(L)'
;WATPPFLHNGSVPTIYQLLSPQDERATTFYKGNFEYDPRHLGYRTEAFTNGFLFDTRITGNHNSGHEFRAGEKGNGVIGRLLQPQERWALLEYLKVLGGPLESQL
;
A
#
# COMPACT_ATOMS: atom_id res chain seq x y z
N TRP A 1 -5.42 -7.14 -7.88
CA TRP A 1 -5.00 -6.16 -6.86
C TRP A 1 -5.53 -6.51 -5.45
N ALA A 2 -5.80 -7.80 -5.18
CA ALA A 2 -6.78 -8.30 -4.21
C ALA A 2 -6.44 -8.10 -2.72
N THR A 3 -7.49 -7.73 -1.97
CA THR A 3 -7.64 -7.65 -0.50
C THR A 3 -6.66 -6.75 0.24
N PRO A 4 -6.84 -5.41 0.19
CA PRO A 4 -6.33 -4.54 1.24
C PRO A 4 -6.87 -4.94 2.63
N PRO A 5 -6.18 -4.60 3.74
CA PRO A 5 -4.84 -4.01 3.80
C PRO A 5 -3.72 -5.01 3.44
N PHE A 6 -2.57 -4.50 3.01
CA PHE A 6 -1.43 -5.26 2.50
C PHE A 6 -0.37 -5.57 3.55
N LEU A 7 0.60 -6.41 3.15
CA LEU A 7 1.55 -7.15 3.99
C LEU A 7 0.87 -8.24 4.84
N HIS A 8 1.66 -9.18 5.36
CA HIS A 8 1.17 -10.36 6.08
C HIS A 8 0.34 -10.02 7.34
N ASN A 9 0.55 -8.83 7.92
CA ASN A 9 -0.14 -8.33 9.11
C ASN A 9 -1.18 -7.23 8.80
N GLY A 10 -1.40 -6.90 7.51
CA GLY A 10 -2.33 -5.87 7.10
C GLY A 10 -1.99 -4.48 7.66
N SER A 11 -0.70 -4.12 7.62
CA SER A 11 -0.12 -2.89 8.19
C SER A 11 0.05 -1.75 7.17
N VAL A 12 -0.27 -2.00 5.89
CA VAL A 12 -0.22 -0.99 4.83
C VAL A 12 -1.58 -0.89 4.15
N PRO A 13 -2.28 0.25 4.22
CA PRO A 13 -3.71 0.31 3.86
C PRO A 13 -4.00 0.28 2.35
N THR A 14 -3.07 0.74 1.51
CA THR A 14 -3.29 0.91 0.06
C THR A 14 -2.08 0.43 -0.75
N ILE A 15 -2.29 0.06 -2.03
CA ILE A 15 -1.17 -0.27 -2.93
C ILE A 15 -0.27 0.94 -3.12
N TYR A 16 -0.83 2.15 -3.18
CA TYR A 16 -0.02 3.37 -3.28
C TYR A 16 1.01 3.47 -2.15
N GLN A 17 0.60 3.22 -0.90
CA GLN A 17 1.52 3.22 0.24
C GLN A 17 2.48 2.03 0.20
N LEU A 18 2.06 0.86 -0.29
CA LEU A 18 2.94 -0.30 -0.46
C LEU A 18 4.10 0.00 -1.42
N LEU A 19 3.81 0.72 -2.51
CA LEU A 19 4.79 1.16 -3.50
C LEU A 19 5.58 2.41 -3.06
N SER A 20 5.20 3.02 -1.94
CA SER A 20 5.91 4.17 -1.38
C SER A 20 7.02 3.70 -0.42
N PRO A 21 8.11 4.50 -0.27
CA PRO A 21 9.09 4.35 0.79
C PRO A 21 8.43 4.19 2.17
N GLN A 22 9.09 3.48 3.08
CA GLN A 22 8.49 3.13 4.36
C GLN A 22 8.13 4.37 5.20
N ASP A 23 8.94 5.43 5.11
CA ASP A 23 8.74 6.71 5.81
C ASP A 23 7.55 7.53 5.29
N GLU A 24 7.06 7.23 4.09
CA GLU A 24 5.84 7.81 3.52
C GLU A 24 4.57 7.00 3.88
N ARG A 25 4.71 5.82 4.51
CA ARG A 25 3.57 4.97 4.90
C ARG A 25 2.90 5.49 6.18
N ALA A 26 1.59 5.27 6.29
CA ALA A 26 0.86 5.58 7.50
C ALA A 26 1.41 4.79 8.69
N THR A 27 1.69 5.49 9.79
CA THR A 27 2.10 4.90 11.07
C THR A 27 0.89 4.52 11.93
N THR A 28 -0.24 5.19 11.71
CA THR A 28 -1.53 4.87 12.33
C THR A 28 -2.66 5.05 11.33
N PHE A 29 -3.66 4.16 11.35
CA PHE A 29 -4.86 4.27 10.50
C PHE A 29 -6.02 3.45 11.07
N TYR A 30 -7.27 3.81 10.72
CA TYR A 30 -8.44 3.05 11.16
C TYR A 30 -8.73 1.86 10.25
N LYS A 31 -9.07 0.71 10.86
CA LYS A 31 -9.49 -0.53 10.20
C LYS A 31 -10.96 -0.84 10.53
N GLY A 32 -11.58 -1.64 9.67
CA GLY A 32 -12.97 -2.09 9.79
C GLY A 32 -13.94 -1.33 8.87
N ASN A 33 -13.48 -0.29 8.18
CA ASN A 33 -14.19 0.33 7.07
C ASN A 33 -13.89 -0.46 5.79
N PHE A 34 -14.94 -0.84 5.05
CA PHE A 34 -14.83 -1.57 3.78
C PHE A 34 -15.12 -0.67 2.56
N GLU A 35 -15.30 0.64 2.76
CA GLU A 35 -15.37 1.60 1.66
C GLU A 35 -14.05 1.61 0.89
N TYR A 36 -14.13 1.26 -0.39
CA TYR A 36 -12.96 1.12 -1.25
C TYR A 36 -12.57 2.46 -1.88
N ASP A 37 -11.28 2.78 -1.83
CA ASP A 37 -10.66 3.90 -2.53
C ASP A 37 -10.02 3.40 -3.83
N PRO A 38 -10.68 3.61 -5.00
CA PRO A 38 -10.16 3.18 -6.29
C PRO A 38 -8.98 4.03 -6.78
N ARG A 39 -8.73 5.20 -6.19
CA ARG A 39 -7.62 6.06 -6.57
C ARG A 39 -6.31 5.48 -6.04
N HIS A 40 -6.25 5.09 -4.78
CA HIS A 40 -5.03 4.56 -4.16
C HIS A 40 -4.97 3.02 -4.10
N LEU A 41 -6.07 2.36 -4.50
CA LEU A 41 -6.29 0.91 -4.43
C LEU A 41 -6.16 0.37 -2.99
N GLY A 42 -7.15 0.65 -2.16
CA GLY A 42 -7.22 0.18 -0.77
C GLY A 42 -8.54 0.53 -0.10
N TYR A 43 -8.64 0.36 1.22
CA TYR A 43 -9.80 0.85 1.99
C TYR A 43 -9.54 2.26 2.52
N ARG A 44 -10.64 3.00 2.73
CA ARG A 44 -10.64 4.25 3.48
C ARG A 44 -10.18 4.02 4.92
N THR A 45 -9.43 4.98 5.46
CA THR A 45 -8.65 4.84 6.71
C THR A 45 -8.95 5.92 7.75
N GLU A 46 -9.89 6.81 7.43
CA GLU A 46 -10.37 7.87 8.30
C GLU A 46 -11.10 7.29 9.52
N ALA A 47 -11.11 8.05 10.61
CA ALA A 47 -11.81 7.66 11.83
C ALA A 47 -13.32 7.50 11.57
N PHE A 48 -13.90 6.46 12.16
CA PHE A 48 -15.33 6.19 12.12
C PHE A 48 -15.79 5.51 13.41
N THR A 49 -17.10 5.56 13.70
CA THR A 49 -17.69 4.95 14.89
C THR A 49 -17.40 3.44 14.92
N ASN A 50 -16.87 2.95 16.04
CA ASN A 50 -16.44 1.55 16.24
C ASN A 50 -15.25 1.10 15.37
N GLY A 51 -14.52 2.04 14.76
CA GLY A 51 -13.29 1.73 14.04
C GLY A 51 -12.16 1.30 14.97
N PHE A 52 -11.31 0.40 14.49
CA PHE A 52 -10.11 -0.03 15.20
C PHE A 52 -8.91 0.80 14.76
N LEU A 53 -8.30 1.56 15.68
CA LEU A 53 -7.06 2.28 15.40
C LEU A 53 -5.89 1.28 15.36
N PHE A 54 -5.33 1.05 14.18
CA PHE A 54 -4.14 0.24 13.98
C PHE A 54 -2.89 1.14 14.13
N ASP A 55 -1.90 0.68 14.90
CA ASP A 55 -0.63 1.38 15.13
C ASP A 55 0.54 0.47 14.78
N THR A 56 1.37 0.89 13.82
CA THR A 56 2.48 0.09 13.28
C THR A 56 3.72 0.08 14.19
N ARG A 57 3.69 0.88 15.27
CA ARG A 57 4.75 0.93 16.29
C ARG A 57 4.60 -0.19 17.33
N ILE A 58 3.44 -0.83 17.39
CA ILE A 58 3.19 -1.99 18.26
C ILE A 58 3.93 -3.21 17.69
N THR A 59 4.61 -3.98 18.55
CA THR A 59 5.28 -5.22 18.16
C THR A 59 4.33 -6.15 17.39
N GLY A 60 4.75 -6.57 16.20
CA GLY A 60 3.95 -7.41 15.29
C GLY A 60 3.12 -6.63 14.26
N ASN A 61 2.90 -5.33 14.46
CA ASN A 61 2.16 -4.47 13.54
C ASN A 61 3.05 -3.66 12.58
N HIS A 62 4.36 -3.87 12.61
CA HIS A 62 5.30 -3.11 11.79
C HIS A 62 4.94 -3.14 10.31
N ASN A 63 5.05 -1.97 9.67
CA ASN A 63 4.79 -1.75 8.24
C ASN A 63 6.09 -1.80 7.40
N SER A 64 7.14 -2.43 7.93
CA SER A 64 8.46 -2.52 7.31
C SER A 64 8.56 -3.66 6.30
N GLY A 65 9.55 -3.55 5.40
CA GLY A 65 9.80 -4.54 4.35
C GLY A 65 8.92 -4.33 3.12
N HIS A 66 9.20 -5.14 2.08
CA HIS A 66 8.69 -4.90 0.72
C HIS A 66 8.89 -3.45 0.29
N GLU A 67 10.08 -2.91 0.53
CA GLU A 67 10.38 -1.50 0.35
C GLU A 67 11.00 -1.22 -1.03
N PHE A 68 10.54 -0.14 -1.65
CA PHE A 68 11.10 0.46 -2.86
C PHE A 68 11.83 1.74 -2.48
N ARG A 69 13.13 1.67 -2.25
CA ARG A 69 13.96 2.83 -1.87
C ARG A 69 15.30 2.86 -2.56
N ALA A 70 15.97 4.00 -2.53
CA ALA A 70 17.32 4.12 -3.01
C ALA A 70 18.28 3.39 -2.05
N GLY A 71 19.23 2.63 -2.61
CA GLY A 71 20.24 1.90 -1.84
C GLY A 71 20.36 0.43 -2.24
N GLU A 72 21.10 -0.31 -1.42
CA GLU A 72 21.34 -1.74 -1.61
C GLU A 72 20.08 -2.57 -1.32
N LYS A 73 19.93 -3.67 -2.07
CA LYS A 73 18.89 -4.67 -1.82
C LYS A 73 19.20 -5.48 -0.56
N GLY A 74 18.16 -6.02 0.08
CA GLY A 74 18.28 -6.78 1.33
C GLY A 74 17.55 -6.09 2.49
N ASN A 75 17.43 -6.78 3.64
CA ASN A 75 16.72 -6.28 4.82
C ASN A 75 15.30 -5.74 4.51
N GLY A 76 14.57 -6.39 3.61
CA GLY A 76 13.23 -5.99 3.20
C GLY A 76 13.16 -4.99 2.04
N VAL A 77 14.28 -4.50 1.52
CA VAL A 77 14.34 -3.69 0.29
C VAL A 77 14.31 -4.61 -0.93
N ILE A 78 13.30 -4.44 -1.79
CA ILE A 78 13.03 -5.31 -2.93
C ILE A 78 13.23 -4.62 -4.28
N GLY A 79 13.36 -3.30 -4.30
CA GLY A 79 13.54 -2.54 -5.53
C GLY A 79 14.07 -1.13 -5.28
N ARG A 80 14.43 -0.46 -6.38
CA ARG A 80 14.82 0.95 -6.36
C ARG A 80 13.68 1.84 -5.86
N LEU A 81 14.02 3.07 -5.51
CA LEU A 81 13.02 4.12 -5.30
C LEU A 81 12.14 4.28 -6.54
N LEU A 82 10.82 4.29 -6.32
CA LEU A 82 9.83 4.65 -7.32
C LEU A 82 9.47 6.13 -7.15
N GLN A 83 9.61 6.91 -8.21
CA GLN A 83 9.12 8.28 -8.24
C GLN A 83 7.59 8.29 -8.14
N PRO A 84 6.97 9.35 -7.59
CA PRO A 84 5.52 9.40 -7.42
C PRO A 84 4.73 9.08 -8.69
N GLN A 85 5.19 9.53 -9.86
CA GLN A 85 4.55 9.28 -11.15
C GLN A 85 4.63 7.79 -11.55
N GLU A 86 5.72 7.11 -11.23
CA GLU A 86 5.88 5.67 -11.49
C GLU A 86 4.92 4.86 -10.61
N ARG A 87 4.74 5.28 -9.35
CA ARG A 87 3.76 4.66 -8.44
C ARG A 87 2.35 4.77 -9.03
N TRP A 88 1.98 5.96 -9.50
CA TRP A 88 0.68 6.18 -10.17
C TRP A 88 0.53 5.34 -11.45
N ALA A 89 1.56 5.29 -12.29
CA ALA A 89 1.54 4.48 -13.51
C ALA A 89 1.33 2.98 -13.21
N LEU A 90 2.00 2.46 -12.17
CA LEU A 90 1.79 1.09 -11.70
C LEU A 90 0.37 0.86 -11.20
N LEU A 91 -0.23 1.82 -10.49
CA LEU A 91 -1.63 1.73 -10.06
C LEU A 91 -2.59 1.64 -11.25
N GLU A 92 -2.40 2.46 -12.28
CA GLU A 92 -3.24 2.41 -13.49
C GLU A 92 -3.05 1.09 -14.24
N TYR A 93 -1.82 0.60 -14.37
CA TYR A 93 -1.55 -0.71 -14.96
C TYR A 93 -2.27 -1.83 -14.18
N LEU A 94 -2.19 -1.83 -12.84
CA LEU A 94 -2.85 -2.82 -11.99
C LEU A 94 -4.39 -2.83 -12.11
N LYS A 95 -5.01 -1.72 -12.52
CA LYS A 95 -6.46 -1.65 -12.76
C LYS A 95 -6.89 -2.37 -14.02
N VAL A 96 -6.02 -2.43 -15.04
CA VAL A 96 -6.33 -3.07 -16.32
C VAL A 96 -5.69 -4.45 -16.50
N LEU A 97 -4.75 -4.83 -15.63
CA LEU A 97 -4.08 -6.13 -15.62
C LEU A 97 -5.09 -7.30 -15.73
N GLY A 98 -4.91 -8.14 -16.75
CA GLY A 98 -5.77 -9.27 -17.10
C GLY A 98 -7.05 -8.89 -17.86
N GLY A 99 -7.24 -7.61 -18.19
CA GLY A 99 -8.40 -7.08 -18.91
C GLY A 99 -8.11 -6.72 -20.38
N PRO A 100 -9.15 -6.46 -21.20
CA PRO A 100 -8.99 -6.15 -22.63
C PRO A 100 -8.18 -4.89 -22.94
N LEU A 101 -8.04 -3.98 -21.97
CA LEU A 101 -7.27 -2.75 -22.09
C LEU A 101 -5.77 -2.96 -21.87
N GLU A 102 -5.36 -4.07 -21.23
CA GLU A 102 -3.94 -4.34 -20.99
C GLU A 102 -3.14 -4.47 -22.28
N SER A 103 -3.72 -5.11 -23.31
CA SER A 103 -3.05 -5.30 -24.61
C SER A 103 -2.89 -4.01 -25.43
N GLN A 104 -3.40 -2.88 -24.94
CA GLN A 104 -3.39 -1.58 -25.61
C GLN A 104 -2.44 -0.56 -24.95
N LEU A 105 -1.78 -0.93 -23.84
CA LEU A 105 -0.77 -0.12 -23.14
C LEU A 105 0.65 -0.40 -23.68
#